data_AF-A0A2I0K2W7-F1
#
_entry.id   AF-A0A2I0K2W7-F1
#
_cell.length_a   1.000
_cell.length_b   1.000
_cell.length_c   1.000
_cell.angle_alpha   90.00
_cell.angle_beta   90.00
_cell.angle_gamma   90.00
#
_symmetry.space_group_name_H-M   'P 1'
#
loop_
_entity.id
_entity.type
_entity.pdbx_description
1 polymer ?
#
loop_
_entity_poly.entity_id
_entity_poly.type
_entity_poly.pdbx_seq_one_letter_code
_entity_poly.pdbx_strand_id
1 'polypeptide(L)'
;MAMEATTAFKVMNQEFVKLNRFDDKNFNRWKDKMLFLLTVLNVAYVLDPNLQPLEDPAPEATPEEIAKVAELKKKRKKDKFTCREHIINTLSD
;
A
#
# COMPACT_ATOMS: atom_id res chain seq x y z
N MET A 1 2.16 -0.67 -26.49
CA MET A 1 1.40 0.19 -25.55
C MET A 1 1.13 -0.45 -24.19
N ALA A 2 0.24 -1.45 -24.01
CA ALA A 2 -0.08 -1.97 -22.66
C ALA A 2 1.10 -2.66 -21.93
N MET A 3 1.94 -3.41 -22.66
CA MET A 3 3.18 -4.02 -22.14
C MET A 3 4.25 -2.98 -21.76
N GLU A 4 4.35 -1.88 -22.51
CA GLU A 4 5.33 -0.82 -22.25
C GLU A 4 4.97 -0.02 -21.00
N ALA A 5 3.69 0.28 -20.78
CA ALA A 5 3.21 0.95 -19.59
C ALA A 5 3.42 0.10 -18.32
N THR A 6 3.18 -1.21 -18.40
CA THR A 6 3.44 -2.15 -17.29
C THR A 6 4.94 -2.30 -17.01
N THR A 7 5.77 -2.31 -18.05
CA THR A 7 7.23 -2.36 -17.90
C THR A 7 7.78 -1.06 -17.32
N ALA A 8 7.32 0.10 -17.80
CA ALA A 8 7.70 1.40 -17.26
C ALA A 8 7.28 1.56 -15.80
N PHE A 9 6.07 1.12 -15.44
CA PHE A 9 5.60 1.11 -14.05
C PHE A 9 6.47 0.24 -13.15
N LYS A 10 6.88 -0.95 -13.63
CA LYS A 10 7.78 -1.84 -12.90
C LYS A 10 9.17 -1.24 -12.71
N VAL A 11 9.74 -0.61 -13.74
CA VAL A 11 11.05 0.06 -13.67
C VAL A 11 11.00 1.25 -12.73
N MET A 12 9.98 2.11 -12.84
CA MET A 12 9.79 3.23 -11.91
C MET A 12 9.72 2.73 -10.46
N ASN A 13 8.94 1.69 -10.20
CA ASN A 13 8.83 1.10 -8.87
C ASN A 13 10.18 0.60 -8.33
N GLN A 14 10.98 -0.10 -9.15
CA GLN A 14 12.32 -0.52 -8.76
C GLN A 14 13.27 0.64 -8.46
N GLU A 15 13.25 1.70 -9.27
CA GLU A 15 14.10 2.88 -9.05
C GLU A 15 13.69 3.64 -7.78
N PHE A 16 12.39 3.70 -7.48
CA PHE A 16 11.90 4.26 -6.22
C PHE A 16 12.33 3.43 -5.00
N VAL A 17 12.37 2.11 -5.12
CA VAL A 17 12.89 1.23 -4.06
C VAL A 17 14.37 1.52 -3.80
N LYS A 18 15.19 1.67 -4.84
CA LYS A 18 16.62 2.03 -4.70
C LYS A 18 16.81 3.41 -4.06
N LEU A 19 16.02 4.41 -4.47
CA LEU A 19 16.12 5.79 -3.97
C LEU A 19 15.73 5.91 -2.48
N ASN A 20 14.84 5.03 -2.03
CA ASN A 20 14.31 5.00 -0.67
C ASN A 20 14.94 3.92 0.20
N ARG A 21 16.08 3.33 -0.23
CA ARG A 21 16.83 2.37 0.59
C ARG A 21 17.19 2.97 1.94
N PHE A 22 17.00 2.19 2.99
CA PHE A 22 17.42 2.54 4.34
C PHE A 22 18.93 2.31 4.47
N ASP A 23 19.67 3.31 4.96
CA ASP A 23 21.13 3.31 5.05
C ASP A 23 21.64 3.06 6.48
N ASP A 24 20.83 2.39 7.32
CA ASP A 24 21.02 2.17 8.77
C ASP A 24 21.20 3.45 9.61
N LYS A 25 21.19 4.62 8.97
CA LYS A 25 21.29 5.94 9.54
C LYS A 25 20.02 6.70 9.16
N ASN A 26 19.79 7.87 9.75
CA ASN A 26 18.72 8.77 9.31
C ASN A 26 17.30 8.17 9.26
N PHE A 27 16.93 7.29 10.20
CA PHE A 27 15.61 6.63 10.24
C PHE A 27 14.44 7.59 10.01
N ASN A 28 14.45 8.78 10.64
CA ASN A 28 13.40 9.77 10.45
C ASN A 28 13.25 10.21 8.99
N ARG A 29 14.38 10.45 8.29
CA ARG A 29 14.37 10.85 6.88
C ARG A 29 13.89 9.73 5.98
N TRP A 30 14.30 8.49 6.25
CA TRP A 30 13.80 7.32 5.52
C TRP A 30 12.30 7.14 5.74
N LYS A 31 11.84 7.23 6.99
CA LYS A 31 10.43 7.14 7.36
C LYS A 31 9.58 8.20 6.64
N ASP A 32 10.04 9.45 6.57
CA ASP A 32 9.31 10.52 5.89
C ASP A 32 9.21 10.27 4.38
N LYS A 33 10.28 9.79 3.74
CA LYS A 33 10.26 9.38 2.34
C LYS A 33 9.31 8.21 2.08
N MET A 34 9.31 7.22 2.97
CA MET A 34 8.40 6.08 2.89
C MET A 34 6.95 6.50 3.05
N LEU A 35 6.65 7.37 4.02
CA LEU A 35 5.30 7.90 4.21
C LEU A 35 4.83 8.68 2.98
N PHE A 36 5.71 9.50 2.38
CA PHE A 36 5.42 10.20 1.14
C PHE A 36 5.10 9.23 -0.01
N LEU A 37 5.94 8.23 -0.24
CA LEU A 37 5.72 7.20 -1.28
C LEU A 37 4.39 6.48 -1.08
N LEU A 38 4.11 6.00 0.13
CA LEU A 38 2.88 5.28 0.45
C LEU A 38 1.63 6.17 0.33
N THR A 39 1.77 7.48 0.56
CA THR A 39 0.69 8.46 0.37
C THR A 39 0.39 8.67 -1.11
N VAL A 40 1.42 8.81 -1.95
CA VAL A 40 1.26 8.90 -3.41
C VAL A 40 0.61 7.63 -3.98
N LEU A 41 0.95 6.46 -3.42
CA LEU A 41 0.34 5.18 -3.77
C LEU A 41 -1.07 4.98 -3.16
N ASN A 42 -1.55 5.92 -2.34
CA ASN A 42 -2.83 5.85 -1.63
C ASN A 42 -3.00 4.59 -0.75
N VAL A 43 -1.91 4.12 -0.15
CA VAL A 43 -1.90 2.96 0.76
C VAL A 43 -1.47 3.34 2.18
N ALA A 44 -0.97 4.56 2.42
CA ALA A 44 -0.51 5.00 3.74
C ALA A 44 -1.57 4.86 4.85
N TYR A 45 -2.86 4.96 4.51
CA TYR A 45 -3.97 4.80 5.45
C TYR A 45 -3.96 3.43 6.16
N VAL A 46 -3.33 2.39 5.59
CA VAL A 46 -3.25 1.07 6.23
C VAL A 46 -2.29 1.04 7.42
N LEU A 47 -1.46 2.06 7.59
CA LEU A 47 -0.53 2.23 8.71
C LEU A 47 -1.18 2.94 9.90
N ASP A 48 -2.37 3.52 9.74
CA ASP A 48 -3.06 4.22 10.83
C ASP A 48 -3.44 3.22 11.93
N PRO A 49 -2.93 3.36 13.17
CA PRO A 49 -3.29 2.48 14.28
C PRO A 49 -4.77 2.58 14.66
N ASN A 50 -5.44 3.67 14.30
CA ASN A 50 -6.87 3.89 14.55
C ASN A 50 -7.75 3.39 13.40
N LEU A 51 -7.19 2.70 12.39
CA LEU A 51 -7.95 2.22 11.26
C LEU A 51 -9.01 1.20 11.70
N GLN A 52 -10.27 1.62 11.67
CA GLN A 52 -11.39 0.78 12.09
C GLN A 52 -11.46 -0.51 11.29
N PRO A 53 -11.69 -1.68 11.93
CA PRO A 53 -11.97 -2.93 11.25
C PRO A 53 -13.13 -2.77 10.26
N LEU A 54 -13.10 -3.54 9.17
CA LEU A 54 -14.26 -3.60 8.27
C LEU A 54 -15.24 -4.59 8.84
N GLU A 55 -16.38 -4.09 9.31
CA GLU A 55 -17.46 -4.90 9.83
C GLU A 55 -17.99 -5.87 8.76
N ASP A 56 -18.53 -7.00 9.22
CA ASP A 56 -19.28 -7.88 8.34
C ASP A 56 -20.63 -7.24 8.00
N PRO A 57 -21.15 -7.46 6.78
CA PRO A 57 -22.46 -6.94 6.43
C PRO A 57 -23.51 -7.41 7.44
N ALA A 58 -24.45 -6.52 7.78
CA ALA A 58 -25.57 -6.87 8.64
C ALA A 58 -26.41 -8.00 8.01
N PRO A 59 -27.11 -8.81 8.81
CA PRO A 59 -27.98 -9.88 8.30
C PRO A 59 -29.07 -9.37 7.33
N GLU A 60 -29.51 -8.13 7.51
CA GLU A 60 -30.48 -7.45 6.65
C GLU A 60 -29.86 -6.60 5.52
N ALA A 61 -28.53 -6.65 5.34
CA ALA A 61 -27.86 -5.86 4.32
C ALA A 61 -28.27 -6.30 2.91
N THR A 62 -28.42 -5.32 2.03
CA THR A 62 -28.71 -5.57 0.62
C THR A 62 -27.53 -6.29 -0.06
N PRO A 63 -27.78 -7.08 -1.12
CA PRO A 63 -26.70 -7.70 -1.90
C PRO A 63 -25.65 -6.71 -2.40
N GLU A 64 -26.05 -5.47 -2.70
CA GLU A 64 -25.13 -4.41 -3.11
C GLU A 64 -24.20 -3.94 -1.99
N GLU A 65 -24.71 -3.80 -0.76
CA GLU A 65 -23.91 -3.45 0.42
C GLU A 65 -22.91 -4.56 0.75
N ILE A 66 -23.36 -5.82 0.69
CA ILE A 66 -22.50 -6.99 0.87
C ILE A 66 -21.34 -6.98 -0.14
N ALA A 67 -21.64 -6.72 -1.42
CA ALA A 67 -20.63 -6.66 -2.48
C ALA A 67 -19.64 -5.49 -2.26
N LYS A 68 -20.12 -4.31 -1.88
CA LYS A 68 -19.29 -3.14 -1.57
C LYS A 68 -18.32 -3.43 -0.41
N VAL A 69 -18.81 -4.04 0.66
CA VAL A 69 -17.98 -4.43 1.83
C VAL A 69 -16.93 -5.47 1.42
N ALA A 70 -17.29 -6.46 0.60
CA ALA A 70 -16.37 -7.48 0.12
C ALA A 70 -15.25 -6.90 -0.76
N GLU A 71 -15.58 -6.01 -1.71
CA GLU A 71 -14.61 -5.31 -2.55
C GLU A 71 -13.68 -4.41 -1.72
N LEU A 72 -14.24 -3.69 -0.75
CA LEU A 72 -13.44 -2.85 0.15
C LEU A 72 -12.48 -3.68 1.02
N LYS A 73 -12.92 -4.85 1.52
CA LYS A 73 -12.06 -5.81 2.23
C LYS A 73 -10.93 -6.33 1.34
N LYS A 74 -11.22 -6.66 0.09
CA LYS A 74 -10.24 -7.13 -0.89
C LYS A 74 -9.21 -6.03 -1.21
N LYS A 75 -9.68 -4.80 -1.46
CA LYS A 75 -8.83 -3.64 -1.68
C LYS A 75 -7.90 -3.40 -0.49
N ARG A 76 -8.44 -3.33 0.73
CA ARG A 76 -7.64 -3.10 1.94
C ARG A 76 -6.58 -4.19 2.16
N LYS A 77 -6.90 -5.45 1.87
CA LYS A 77 -5.91 -6.56 1.92
C LYS A 77 -4.78 -6.35 0.92
N LYS A 78 -5.10 -5.95 -0.31
CA LYS A 78 -4.11 -5.64 -1.34
C LYS A 78 -3.24 -4.44 -0.93
N ASP A 79 -3.85 -3.37 -0.44
CA ASP A 79 -3.13 -2.17 -0.02
C ASP A 79 -2.18 -2.47 1.15
N LYS A 80 -2.61 -3.30 2.12
CA LYS A 80 -1.73 -3.81 3.20
C LYS A 80 -0.54 -4.59 2.66
N PHE A 81 -0.77 -5.45 1.68
CA PHE A 81 0.31 -6.22 1.04
C PHE A 81 1.30 -5.29 0.34
N THR A 82 0.82 -4.38 -0.50
CA THR A 82 1.64 -3.39 -1.20
C THR A 82 2.43 -2.51 -0.23
N CYS A 83 1.80 -2.02 0.83
CA CYS A 83 2.47 -1.22 1.86
C CYS A 83 3.62 -2.01 2.52
N ARG A 84 3.37 -3.26 2.91
CA ARG A 84 4.38 -4.13 3.52
C ARG A 84 5.54 -4.42 2.55
N GLU A 85 5.22 -4.73 1.30
CA GLU A 85 6.20 -5.01 0.25
C GLU A 85 7.16 -3.84 0.05
N HIS A 86 6.63 -2.62 -0.07
CA HIS A 86 7.47 -1.43 -0.22
C HIS A 86 8.38 -1.18 0.97
N ILE A 87 7.88 -1.34 2.20
CA ILE A 87 8.70 -1.18 3.41
C ILE A 87 9.83 -2.21 3.40
N ILE A 88 9.52 -3.49 3.21
CA ILE A 88 10.52 -4.57 3.24
C ILE A 88 11.56 -4.39 2.13
N ASN A 89 11.13 -4.05 0.90
CA ASN A 89 12.04 -3.88 -0.22
C ASN A 89 13.05 -2.74 -0.01
N THR A 90 12.72 -1.73 0.79
CA THR A 90 13.65 -0.65 1.14
C THR A 90 14.57 -0.97 2.32
N LEU A 91 14.25 -2.01 3.09
CA LEU A 91 15.05 -2.48 4.23
C LEU A 91 16.03 -3.60 3.85
N SER A 92 15.81 -4.29 2.73
CA SER A 92 16.66 -5.39 2.29
C SER A 92 17.90 -4.90 1.55
N ASP A 93 19.04 -5.59 1.79
CA ASP A 93 20.35 -5.31 1.19
C ASP A 93 20.49 -5.69 -0.29
#